data_AF-A0ABD1EMW5-F1
#
_entry.id   AF-A0ABD1EMW5-F1
#
_cell.length_a   1.000
_cell.length_b   1.000
_cell.length_c   1.000
_cell.angle_alpha   90.00
_cell.angle_beta   90.00
_cell.angle_gamma   90.00
#
_symmetry.space_group_name_H-M   'P 1'
#
loop_
_entity.id
_entity.type
_entity.pdbx_description
1 polymer ?
#
loop_
_entity_poly.entity_id
_entity_poly.type
_entity_poly.pdbx_seq_one_letter_code
_entity_poly.pdbx_strand_id
1 'polypeptide(L)'
;MSPTKARVWETNIDESIIYVSLTGDRLDEAIEVLNEAFFKHENVCKAIGLPNNPEAIKECDEMVRDTAKQGVSVIAIHKDTNKIVGVSLNKIQHKNTASNEYNKMFIEKAKYKETKTVLEFMAHWEDSVDPFTPNNADCLMELVFLGVLPEFSGKGIGYTLSAVSLRLATKLFKVDKQHVITIN
;
A
#
# COMPACT_ATOMS: atom_id res chain seq x y z
N MET A 1 10.01 -7.03 21.13
CA MET A 1 10.08 -5.66 20.60
C MET A 1 9.03 -4.84 21.32
N SER A 2 9.38 -3.67 21.87
CA SER A 2 8.38 -2.73 22.41
C SER A 2 7.44 -2.31 21.27
N PRO A 3 6.12 -2.19 21.48
CA PRO A 3 5.23 -1.66 20.45
C PRO A 3 5.65 -0.21 20.16
N THR A 4 6.20 0.02 18.97
CA THR A 4 6.51 1.37 18.49
C THR A 4 5.18 2.09 18.33
N LYS A 5 4.97 3.17 19.09
CA LYS A 5 3.74 3.97 18.99
C LYS A 5 3.55 4.43 17.54
N ALA A 6 2.42 4.04 16.93
CA ALA A 6 2.12 4.39 15.55
C ALA A 6 2.17 5.91 15.36
N ARG A 7 2.84 6.34 14.29
CA ARG A 7 2.94 7.76 13.96
C ARG A 7 1.60 8.27 13.45
N VAL A 8 1.05 9.30 14.07
CA VAL A 8 -0.12 10.03 13.59
C VAL A 8 0.30 11.05 12.53
N TRP A 9 -0.42 11.07 11.41
CA TRP A 9 -0.15 11.95 10.27
C TRP A 9 -1.18 13.05 10.11
N GLU A 10 -2.44 12.74 10.39
CA GLU A 10 -3.58 13.63 10.16
C GLU A 10 -4.79 13.14 10.95
N THR A 11 -5.73 14.04 11.17
CA THR A 11 -7.07 13.76 11.65
C THR A 11 -8.01 14.61 10.81
N ASN A 12 -9.12 14.05 10.35
CA ASN A 12 -10.06 14.80 9.52
C ASN A 12 -10.78 15.89 10.33
N ILE A 13 -11.52 16.77 9.63
CA ILE A 13 -12.13 17.99 10.20
C ILE A 13 -13.09 17.69 11.36
N ASP A 14 -13.95 16.67 11.22
CA ASP A 14 -14.90 16.27 12.27
C ASP A 14 -14.26 15.38 13.35
N GLU A 15 -12.94 15.18 13.25
CA GLU A 15 -12.13 14.33 14.09
C GLU A 15 -12.61 12.88 14.23
N SER A 16 -13.44 12.34 13.34
CA SER A 16 -13.90 10.94 13.40
C SER A 16 -12.87 9.93 12.87
N ILE A 17 -11.99 10.36 11.97
CA ILE A 17 -10.97 9.53 11.31
C ILE A 17 -9.56 10.04 11.63
N ILE A 18 -8.72 9.14 12.13
CA ILE A 18 -7.29 9.37 12.35
C ILE A 18 -6.45 8.56 11.34
N TYR A 19 -5.45 9.22 10.73
CA TYR A 19 -4.55 8.60 9.76
C TYR A 19 -3.20 8.34 10.41
N VAL A 20 -2.78 7.08 10.46
CA VAL A 20 -1.56 6.64 11.15
C VAL A 20 -0.72 5.73 10.28
N SER A 21 0.59 5.65 10.54
CA SER A 21 1.44 4.61 9.95
C SER A 21 0.95 3.21 10.38
N LEU A 22 0.92 2.27 9.43
CA LEU A 22 0.61 0.88 9.72
C LEU A 22 1.71 0.27 10.61
N THR A 23 1.29 -0.45 11.64
CA THR A 23 2.16 -1.20 12.55
C THR A 23 1.80 -2.69 12.51
N GLY A 24 2.74 -3.55 12.91
CA GLY A 24 2.59 -5.01 12.77
C GLY A 24 1.39 -5.60 13.53
N ASP A 25 1.01 -5.00 14.67
CA ASP A 25 -0.15 -5.39 15.47
C ASP A 25 -1.50 -5.07 14.79
N ARG A 26 -1.49 -4.26 13.73
CA ARG A 26 -2.67 -3.87 12.94
C ARG A 26 -2.69 -4.47 11.53
N LEU A 27 -1.71 -5.31 11.20
CA LEU A 27 -1.52 -5.83 9.84
C LEU A 27 -2.66 -6.76 9.40
N ASP A 28 -3.11 -7.67 10.28
CA ASP A 28 -4.19 -8.61 9.94
C ASP A 28 -5.50 -7.87 9.63
N GLU A 29 -5.85 -6.88 10.45
CA GLU A 29 -7.03 -6.04 10.21
C GLU A 29 -6.89 -5.20 8.92
N ALA A 30 -5.70 -4.72 8.59
CA ALA A 30 -5.47 -3.99 7.35
C ALA A 30 -5.63 -4.89 6.11
N ILE A 31 -5.20 -6.16 6.20
CA ILE A 31 -5.40 -7.17 5.16
C ILE A 31 -6.90 -7.44 4.98
N GLU A 32 -7.65 -7.62 6.06
CA GLU A 32 -9.10 -7.78 6.00
C GLU A 32 -9.78 -6.61 5.30
N VAL A 33 -9.37 -5.37 5.60
CA VAL A 33 -9.90 -4.18 4.92
C VAL A 33 -9.57 -4.19 3.43
N LEU A 34 -8.35 -4.57 3.02
CA LEU A 34 -8.02 -4.68 1.59
C LEU A 34 -8.82 -5.78 0.89
N ASN A 35 -9.06 -6.90 1.55
CA ASN A 35 -9.87 -8.02 1.05
C ASN A 35 -11.33 -7.59 0.85
N GLU A 36 -11.88 -6.78 1.75
CA GLU A 36 -13.25 -6.29 1.65
C GLU A 36 -13.41 -5.06 0.75
N ALA A 37 -12.41 -4.18 0.68
CA ALA A 37 -12.52 -2.88 0.00
C ALA A 37 -11.84 -2.83 -1.37
N PHE A 38 -10.64 -3.40 -1.50
CA PHE A 38 -9.85 -3.30 -2.71
C PHE A 38 -10.12 -4.50 -3.63
N PHE A 39 -9.79 -5.72 -3.20
CA PHE A 39 -9.85 -6.90 -4.07
C PHE A 39 -11.27 -7.26 -4.53
N LYS A 40 -12.31 -6.85 -3.78
CA LYS A 40 -13.72 -7.02 -4.20
C LYS A 40 -14.23 -5.98 -5.19
N HIS A 41 -13.62 -4.81 -5.25
CA HIS A 41 -14.22 -3.64 -5.92
C HIS A 41 -13.33 -2.98 -6.97
N GLU A 42 -12.02 -3.21 -6.96
CA GLU A 42 -11.09 -2.69 -7.96
C GLU A 42 -11.41 -3.26 -9.36
N ASN A 43 -11.23 -2.43 -10.39
CA ASN A 43 -11.71 -2.72 -11.75
C ASN A 43 -11.04 -3.93 -12.39
N VAL A 44 -9.72 -4.07 -12.26
CA VAL A 44 -8.97 -5.23 -12.78
C VAL A 44 -9.38 -6.49 -12.04
N CYS A 45 -9.45 -6.43 -10.70
CA CYS A 45 -9.91 -7.54 -9.87
C CYS A 45 -11.31 -8.02 -10.29
N LYS A 46 -12.24 -7.09 -10.51
CA LYS A 46 -13.60 -7.41 -11.00
C LYS A 46 -13.57 -7.99 -12.41
N ALA A 47 -12.78 -7.42 -13.32
CA ALA A 47 -12.72 -7.86 -14.71
C ALA A 47 -12.21 -9.30 -14.84
N ILE A 48 -11.28 -9.72 -13.98
CA ILE A 48 -10.74 -11.09 -13.98
C ILE A 48 -11.55 -12.07 -13.12
N GLY A 49 -12.61 -11.60 -12.45
CA GLY A 49 -13.46 -12.43 -11.59
C GLY A 49 -12.85 -12.77 -10.23
N LEU A 50 -11.80 -12.08 -9.78
CA LEU A 50 -11.16 -12.31 -8.48
C LEU A 50 -12.15 -12.26 -7.29
N PRO A 51 -13.14 -11.33 -7.23
CA PRO A 51 -14.14 -11.31 -6.17
C PRO A 51 -14.96 -12.59 -6.00
N ASN A 52 -15.03 -13.44 -7.03
CA ASN A 52 -15.81 -14.68 -7.00
C ASN A 52 -15.03 -15.85 -6.40
N ASN A 53 -13.74 -15.66 -6.07
CA ASN A 53 -12.85 -16.69 -5.54
C ASN A 53 -12.15 -16.19 -4.26
N PRO A 54 -12.76 -16.40 -3.07
CA PRO A 54 -12.20 -15.94 -1.80
C PRO A 54 -10.81 -16.51 -1.49
N GLU A 55 -10.52 -17.73 -1.93
CA GLU A 55 -9.21 -18.36 -1.76
C GLU A 55 -8.14 -17.69 -2.62
N ALA A 56 -8.48 -17.24 -3.84
CA ALA A 56 -7.59 -16.43 -4.66
C ALA A 56 -7.31 -15.05 -4.03
N ILE A 57 -8.32 -14.41 -3.43
CA ILE A 57 -8.10 -13.17 -2.66
C ILE A 57 -7.12 -13.40 -1.52
N LYS A 58 -7.32 -14.47 -0.72
CA LYS A 58 -6.41 -14.81 0.38
C LYS A 58 -4.99 -15.09 -0.07
N GLU A 59 -4.79 -15.56 -1.30
CA GLU A 59 -3.45 -15.77 -1.84
C GLU A 59 -2.66 -14.45 -2.00
N CYS A 60 -3.35 -13.32 -2.19
CA CYS A 60 -2.75 -11.99 -2.21
C CYS A 60 -2.24 -11.53 -0.82
N ASP A 61 -2.70 -12.13 0.28
CA ASP A 61 -2.33 -11.73 1.64
C ASP A 61 -0.81 -11.83 1.87
N GLU A 62 -0.13 -12.81 1.27
CA GLU A 62 1.32 -12.97 1.39
C GLU A 62 2.07 -11.74 0.85
N MET A 63 1.66 -11.25 -0.32
CA MET A 63 2.24 -10.05 -0.93
C MET A 63 1.91 -8.80 -0.11
N VAL A 64 0.69 -8.69 0.42
CA VAL A 64 0.30 -7.57 1.29
C VAL A 64 1.17 -7.54 2.55
N ARG A 65 1.37 -8.69 3.20
CA ARG A 65 2.25 -8.83 4.37
C ARG A 65 3.67 -8.44 4.06
N ASP A 66 4.21 -8.92 2.94
CA ASP A 66 5.60 -8.64 2.58
C ASP A 66 5.82 -7.15 2.25
N THR A 67 4.89 -6.56 1.49
CA THR A 67 4.90 -5.12 1.20
C THR A 67 4.83 -4.29 2.47
N ALA A 68 3.95 -4.66 3.42
CA ALA A 68 3.77 -3.91 4.66
C ALA A 68 5.01 -3.89 5.57
N LYS A 69 5.90 -4.91 5.48
CA LYS A 69 7.17 -4.94 6.25
C LYS A 69 8.09 -3.77 5.91
N GLN A 70 7.92 -3.14 4.75
CA GLN A 70 8.69 -1.98 4.34
C GLN A 70 8.36 -0.73 5.17
N GLY A 71 7.31 -0.76 6.00
CA GLY A 71 7.06 0.24 7.04
C GLY A 71 6.58 1.60 6.52
N VAL A 72 6.18 1.68 5.25
CA VAL A 72 5.76 2.93 4.60
C VAL A 72 4.25 2.99 4.28
N SER A 73 3.47 2.04 4.79
CA SER A 73 2.01 1.99 4.61
C SER A 73 1.28 2.84 5.65
N VAL A 74 0.08 3.30 5.28
CA VAL A 74 -0.76 4.20 6.09
C VAL A 74 -2.17 3.62 6.21
N ILE A 75 -2.78 3.75 7.38
CA ILE A 75 -4.15 3.31 7.65
C ILE A 75 -5.00 4.47 8.16
N ALA A 76 -6.29 4.41 7.86
CA ALA A 76 -7.32 5.28 8.40
C ALA A 76 -8.11 4.50 9.46
N ILE A 77 -8.19 5.04 10.67
CA ILE A 77 -8.88 4.44 11.81
C ILE A 77 -10.08 5.31 12.19
N HIS A 78 -11.25 4.70 12.31
CA HIS A 78 -12.42 5.34 12.90
C HIS A 78 -12.27 5.35 14.42
N LYS A 79 -12.17 6.53 15.04
CA LYS A 79 -11.78 6.67 16.45
C LYS A 79 -12.76 6.00 17.41
N ASP A 80 -14.06 6.15 17.18
CA ASP A 80 -15.08 5.67 18.13
C ASP A 80 -15.10 4.14 18.23
N THR A 81 -14.84 3.46 17.11
CA THR A 81 -14.81 1.99 17.05
C THR A 81 -13.41 1.42 17.13
N ASN A 82 -12.38 2.26 17.02
CA ASN A 82 -10.97 1.90 16.86
C ASN A 82 -10.70 0.93 15.69
N LYS A 83 -11.58 0.88 14.67
CA LYS A 83 -11.44 -0.01 13.51
C LYS A 83 -10.72 0.67 12.35
N ILE A 84 -9.92 -0.08 11.61
CA ILE A 84 -9.38 0.34 10.32
C ILE A 84 -10.54 0.40 9.32
N VAL A 85 -10.64 1.50 8.61
CA VAL A 85 -11.68 1.74 7.60
C VAL A 85 -11.11 2.05 6.23
N GLY A 86 -9.80 2.23 6.14
CA GLY A 86 -9.10 2.38 4.88
C GLY A 86 -7.60 2.14 5.01
N VAL A 87 -6.97 1.73 3.91
CA VAL A 87 -5.57 1.33 3.84
C VAL A 87 -4.95 1.89 2.57
N SER A 88 -3.77 2.50 2.71
CA SER A 88 -2.82 2.78 1.64
C SER A 88 -1.63 1.86 1.85
N LEU A 89 -1.57 0.77 1.09
CA LEU A 89 -0.43 -0.13 1.09
C LEU A 89 0.62 0.44 0.14
N ASN A 90 1.80 0.74 0.66
CA ASN A 90 2.86 1.41 -0.09
C ASN A 90 4.13 0.54 -0.13
N LYS A 91 4.88 0.66 -1.21
CA LYS A 91 6.13 -0.07 -1.48
C LYS A 91 7.24 0.91 -1.82
N ILE A 92 8.44 0.67 -1.32
CA ILE A 92 9.67 1.30 -1.77
C ILE A 92 10.24 0.47 -2.91
N GLN A 93 10.53 1.12 -4.03
CA GLN A 93 11.21 0.50 -5.16
C GLN A 93 12.54 1.19 -5.40
N HIS A 94 13.59 0.43 -5.72
CA HIS A 94 14.88 0.97 -6.16
C HIS A 94 15.12 0.66 -7.63
N LYS A 95 15.78 1.58 -8.34
CA LYS A 95 16.10 1.43 -9.77
C LYS A 95 16.86 0.15 -10.09
N ASN A 96 17.76 -0.26 -9.20
CA ASN A 96 18.69 -1.37 -9.41
C ASN A 96 18.17 -2.71 -8.85
N THR A 97 17.09 -2.69 -8.06
CA THR A 97 16.38 -3.92 -7.68
C THR A 97 15.24 -4.07 -8.66
N ALA A 98 15.28 -5.10 -9.50
CA ALA A 98 14.21 -5.32 -10.46
C ALA A 98 12.88 -5.42 -9.70
N SER A 99 12.03 -4.37 -9.77
CA SER A 99 10.64 -4.37 -9.31
C SER A 99 9.91 -5.62 -9.80
N ASN A 100 10.30 -6.05 -10.99
CA ASN A 100 9.94 -7.24 -11.68
C ASN A 100 10.22 -8.57 -10.94
N GLU A 101 11.34 -8.70 -10.23
CA GLU A 101 11.65 -9.91 -9.44
C GLU A 101 10.70 -10.06 -8.25
N TYR A 102 10.30 -8.94 -7.64
CA TYR A 102 9.35 -8.95 -6.53
C TYR A 102 8.01 -9.54 -6.94
N ASN A 103 7.42 -9.06 -8.04
CA ASN A 103 6.15 -9.58 -8.53
C ASN A 103 6.28 -11.01 -9.07
N LYS A 104 7.38 -11.33 -9.78
CA LYS A 104 7.66 -12.69 -10.29
C LYS A 104 7.64 -13.75 -9.19
N MET A 105 8.23 -13.47 -8.04
CA MET A 105 8.19 -14.39 -6.89
C MET A 105 6.76 -14.77 -6.49
N PHE A 106 5.82 -13.81 -6.48
CA PHE A 106 4.42 -14.09 -6.15
C PHE A 106 3.67 -14.75 -7.32
N ILE A 107 3.97 -14.36 -8.57
CA ILE A 107 3.40 -14.98 -9.77
C ILE A 107 3.73 -16.48 -9.82
N GLU A 108 4.97 -16.87 -9.51
CA GLU A 108 5.41 -18.28 -9.51
C GLU A 108 4.75 -19.11 -8.40
N LYS A 109 4.41 -18.49 -7.28
CA LYS A 109 3.72 -19.13 -6.15
C LYS A 109 2.20 -19.22 -6.32
N ALA A 110 1.62 -18.36 -7.17
CA ALA A 110 0.18 -18.24 -7.33
C ALA A 110 -0.44 -19.54 -7.88
N LYS A 111 -1.43 -20.07 -7.16
CA LYS A 111 -2.15 -21.30 -7.50
C LYS A 111 -3.40 -21.01 -8.31
N TYR A 112 -4.04 -19.87 -8.03
CA TYR A 112 -5.27 -19.48 -8.71
C TYR A 112 -4.97 -18.61 -9.92
N LYS A 113 -5.74 -18.84 -11.00
CA LYS A 113 -5.59 -18.10 -12.25
C LYS A 113 -5.83 -16.61 -12.03
N GLU A 114 -6.83 -16.27 -11.23
CA GLU A 114 -7.20 -14.89 -10.91
C GLU A 114 -6.06 -14.15 -10.20
N THR A 115 -5.46 -14.77 -9.16
CA THR A 115 -4.27 -14.23 -8.48
C THR A 115 -3.12 -14.02 -9.46
N LYS A 116 -2.82 -15.05 -10.26
CA LYS A 116 -1.73 -14.97 -11.23
C LYS A 116 -1.95 -13.85 -12.25
N THR A 117 -3.16 -13.71 -12.78
CA THR A 117 -3.48 -12.68 -13.78
C THR A 117 -3.38 -11.27 -13.21
N VAL A 118 -3.82 -11.00 -11.97
CA VAL A 118 -3.67 -9.65 -11.39
C VAL A 118 -2.20 -9.31 -11.14
N LEU A 119 -1.39 -10.27 -10.69
CA LEU A 119 0.04 -10.06 -10.48
C LEU A 119 0.81 -9.87 -11.80
N GLU A 120 0.47 -10.64 -12.83
CA GLU A 120 1.02 -10.46 -14.19
C GLU A 120 0.64 -9.09 -14.78
N PHE A 121 -0.60 -8.63 -14.53
CA PHE A 121 -1.03 -7.29 -14.93
C PHE A 121 -0.19 -6.20 -14.25
N MET A 122 0.04 -6.31 -12.94
CA MET A 122 0.89 -5.35 -12.20
C MET A 122 2.33 -5.37 -12.72
N ALA A 123 2.92 -6.56 -12.87
CA ALA A 123 4.28 -6.72 -13.37
C ALA A 123 4.46 -6.14 -14.78
N HIS A 124 3.49 -6.36 -15.67
CA HIS A 124 3.52 -5.81 -17.02
C HIS A 124 3.61 -4.28 -17.02
N TRP A 125 2.82 -3.59 -16.19
CA TRP A 125 2.84 -2.13 -16.13
C TRP A 125 4.10 -1.58 -15.46
N GLU A 126 4.59 -2.24 -14.41
CA GLU A 126 5.87 -1.87 -13.78
C GLU A 126 7.04 -1.98 -14.77
N ASP A 127 7.02 -2.94 -15.69
CA ASP A 127 8.04 -3.11 -16.73
C ASP A 127 7.90 -2.16 -17.91
N SER A 128 6.69 -1.66 -18.16
CA SER A 128 6.38 -0.89 -19.36
C SER A 128 6.85 0.56 -19.28
N VAL A 129 7.19 1.05 -18.08
CA VAL A 129 7.53 2.45 -17.83
C VAL A 129 8.75 2.54 -16.91
N ASP A 130 9.74 3.34 -17.30
CA ASP A 130 10.87 3.71 -16.42
C ASP A 130 10.56 5.05 -15.72
N PRO A 131 10.12 5.05 -14.45
CA PRO A 131 9.91 6.28 -13.69
C PRO A 131 11.22 6.87 -13.12
N PHE A 132 12.32 6.13 -13.14
CA PHE A 132 13.57 6.49 -12.46
C PHE A 132 14.42 7.43 -13.30
N THR A 133 14.69 7.07 -14.56
CA THR A 133 15.61 7.83 -15.42
C THR A 133 15.14 9.26 -15.70
N PRO A 134 13.88 9.53 -16.09
CA PRO A 134 13.41 10.89 -16.33
C PRO A 134 13.42 11.79 -15.09
N ASN A 135 13.30 11.20 -13.90
CA ASN A 135 13.25 11.92 -12.64
C ASN A 135 14.62 11.99 -11.92
N ASN A 136 15.68 11.45 -12.53
CA ASN A 136 17.00 11.28 -11.90
C ASN A 136 16.89 10.69 -10.49
N ALA A 137 16.03 9.68 -10.35
CA ALA A 137 15.76 9.00 -9.09
C ALA A 137 16.41 7.61 -9.09
N ASP A 138 16.88 7.18 -7.93
CA ASP A 138 17.36 5.83 -7.64
C ASP A 138 16.35 5.02 -6.81
N CYS A 139 15.33 5.70 -6.27
CA CYS A 139 14.30 5.16 -5.41
C CYS A 139 12.96 5.89 -5.63
N LEU A 140 11.84 5.18 -5.47
CA LEU A 140 10.50 5.76 -5.41
C LEU A 140 9.64 5.07 -4.34
N MET A 141 8.59 5.76 -3.89
CA MET A 141 7.53 5.15 -3.09
C MET A 141 6.29 5.02 -3.95
N GLU A 142 5.86 3.78 -4.17
CA GLU A 142 4.66 3.42 -4.90
C GLU A 142 3.49 3.26 -3.93
N LEU A 143 2.32 3.76 -4.32
CA LEU A 143 1.05 3.43 -3.71
C LEU A 143 0.49 2.20 -4.46
N VAL A 144 0.65 1.02 -3.87
CA VAL A 144 0.32 -0.26 -4.52
C VAL A 144 -1.20 -0.51 -4.46
N PHE A 145 -1.77 -0.51 -3.26
CA PHE A 145 -3.21 -0.73 -3.05
C PHE A 145 -3.84 0.38 -2.22
N LEU A 146 -5.03 0.82 -2.64
CA LEU A 146 -5.84 1.81 -1.94
C LEU A 146 -7.25 1.27 -1.71
N GLY A 147 -7.55 0.88 -0.48
CA GLY A 147 -8.87 0.38 -0.09
C GLY A 147 -9.54 1.31 0.92
N VAL A 148 -10.84 1.56 0.75
CA VAL A 148 -11.70 2.17 1.78
C VAL A 148 -12.98 1.36 1.85
N LEU A 149 -13.38 0.96 3.07
CA LEU A 149 -14.59 0.17 3.27
C LEU A 149 -15.82 0.88 2.65
N PRO A 150 -16.74 0.15 1.99
CA PRO A 150 -17.87 0.76 1.27
C PRO A 150 -18.71 1.73 2.11
N GLU A 151 -18.97 1.42 3.38
CA GLU A 151 -19.74 2.25 4.32
C GLU A 151 -19.02 3.56 4.75
N PHE A 152 -17.73 3.69 4.40
CA PHE A 152 -16.91 4.88 4.56
C PHE A 152 -16.58 5.59 3.23
N SER A 153 -17.13 5.11 2.11
CA SER A 153 -16.94 5.72 0.80
C SER A 153 -17.56 7.12 0.70
N GLY A 154 -17.05 7.96 -0.21
CA GLY A 154 -17.54 9.33 -0.43
C GLY A 154 -17.13 10.36 0.64
N LYS A 155 -16.37 9.94 1.67
CA LYS A 155 -15.93 10.81 2.79
C LYS A 155 -14.53 11.40 2.62
N GLY A 156 -13.93 11.30 1.43
CA GLY A 156 -12.57 11.81 1.16
C GLY A 156 -11.42 11.03 1.82
N ILE A 157 -11.68 9.85 2.40
CA ILE A 157 -10.67 9.04 3.10
C ILE A 157 -9.57 8.57 2.15
N GLY A 158 -9.93 8.04 0.98
CA GLY A 158 -8.96 7.60 -0.03
C GLY A 158 -8.06 8.74 -0.51
N TYR A 159 -8.64 9.94 -0.72
CA TYR A 159 -7.87 11.14 -1.05
C TYR A 159 -6.87 11.49 0.06
N THR A 160 -7.32 11.48 1.31
CA THR A 160 -6.48 11.84 2.47
C THR A 160 -5.38 10.80 2.68
N LEU A 161 -5.67 9.50 2.53
CA LEU A 161 -4.67 8.43 2.55
C LEU A 161 -3.57 8.68 1.50
N SER A 162 -3.94 8.98 0.26
CA SER A 162 -2.97 9.30 -0.81
C SER A 162 -2.16 10.56 -0.48
N ALA A 163 -2.79 11.62 0.04
CA ALA A 163 -2.12 12.84 0.44
C ALA A 163 -1.13 12.60 1.61
N VAL A 164 -1.51 11.79 2.60
CA VAL A 164 -0.63 11.38 3.70
C VAL A 164 0.55 10.57 3.16
N SER A 165 0.31 9.61 2.26
CA SER A 165 1.37 8.82 1.62
C SER A 165 2.37 9.72 0.88
N LEU A 166 1.90 10.74 0.12
CA LEU A 166 2.78 11.71 -0.52
C LEU A 166 3.63 12.51 0.49
N ARG A 167 3.04 12.93 1.62
CA ARG A 167 3.78 13.62 2.69
C ARG A 167 4.80 12.70 3.36
N LEU A 168 4.47 11.42 3.54
CA LEU A 168 5.41 10.41 4.04
C LEU A 168 6.61 10.27 3.09
N ALA A 169 6.38 10.06 1.80
CA ALA A 169 7.44 9.99 0.78
C ALA A 169 8.34 11.24 0.81
N THR A 170 7.73 12.43 0.89
CA THR A 170 8.46 13.71 0.97
C THR A 170 9.36 13.77 2.21
N LYS A 171 8.89 13.25 3.37
CA LYS A 171 9.70 13.21 4.59
C LYS A 171 10.85 12.23 4.48
N LEU A 172 10.63 11.04 3.92
CA LEU A 172 11.69 10.05 3.69
C LEU A 172 12.82 10.66 2.84
N PHE A 173 12.46 11.35 1.74
CA PHE A 173 13.42 12.03 0.89
C PHE A 173 14.22 13.13 1.59
N LYS A 174 13.60 13.89 2.51
CA LYS A 174 14.28 14.96 3.27
C LYS A 174 15.24 14.43 4.34
N VAL A 175 14.91 13.30 4.98
CA VAL A 175 15.79 12.65 5.97
C VAL A 175 17.08 12.18 5.32
N ASP A 176 16.99 11.67 4.09
CA ASP A 176 18.15 11.26 3.29
C ASP A 176 19.03 12.48 2.92
N LYS A 177 18.41 13.59 2.52
CA LYS A 177 19.14 14.85 2.22
C LYS A 177 19.83 15.51 3.42
N GLN A 178 19.39 15.26 4.65
CA GLN A 178 20.11 15.77 5.83
C GLN A 178 21.43 15.02 6.11
N HIS A 179 21.67 13.89 5.46
CA HIS A 179 22.98 13.22 5.44
C HIS A 179 23.85 13.63 4.23
N VAL A 180 23.31 14.45 3.33
CA VAL A 180 24.04 15.08 2.21
C VAL A 180 24.23 16.58 2.51
N ILE A 181 24.78 16.88 3.68
CA ILE A 181 25.51 18.13 3.92
C ILE A 181 26.89 17.71 4.38
N THR A 182 27.70 17.22 3.44
CA THR A 182 29.15 17.23 3.64
C THR A 182 29.61 18.64 3.37
N ILE A 183 30.13 19.22 4.45
CA ILE A 183 30.81 20.49 4.59
C ILE A 183 31.96 20.57 3.58
N ASN A 184 32.13 21.76 2.99
CA ASN A 184 33.26 22.30 2.20
C ASN A 184 34.44 21.38 1.87
#